data_AF-A0A7C5E383-F1
#
_entry.id   AF-A0A7C5E383-F1
#
_cell.length_a   1.000
_cell.length_b   1.000
_cell.length_c   1.000
_cell.angle_alpha   90.00
_cell.angle_beta   90.00
_cell.angle_gamma   90.00
#
_symmetry.space_group_name_H-M   'P 1'
#
loop_
_entity.id
_entity.type
_entity.pdbx_description
1 polymer ?
#
loop_
_entity_poly.entity_id
_entity_poly.type
_entity_poly.pdbx_seq_one_letter_code
_entity_poly.pdbx_strand_id
1 'polypeptide(L)'
;MGRRIRYRPSAAAEQFVPTGRAQGDTFLGQKAVVIIVAGFVLMLAAIVGGAYFIIQNKKFQSEFAPLAGVCQGKWVGQASAYSSAPGLHPVVGVRDGAEGWQLDSYLIPGSALPQSLAETQLVLCLGKSQAIYIQRCPYGEDTTVTNVIDRYYLQREARLIEAKTGRLIAVQTFKGSSPDYCNKREWFGKDDKTVSVTGPDIPDSEIRSWASAHFLIK
;
A
#
# COMPACT_ATOMS: atom_id res chain seq x y z
N MET A 1 36.56 -0.80 -14.58
CA MET A 1 36.40 0.47 -15.32
C MET A 1 35.49 1.40 -14.51
N GLY A 2 36.07 2.32 -13.73
CA GLY A 2 35.32 3.18 -12.80
C GLY A 2 34.93 4.51 -13.42
N ARG A 3 33.64 4.86 -13.40
CA ARG A 3 33.14 6.17 -13.82
C ARG A 3 33.28 7.16 -12.65
N ARG A 4 34.17 8.15 -12.81
CA ARG A 4 34.25 9.33 -11.93
C ARG A 4 33.11 10.28 -12.26
N ILE A 5 32.26 10.59 -11.28
CA ILE A 5 31.25 11.65 -11.38
C ILE A 5 31.96 12.98 -11.12
N ARG A 6 31.96 13.89 -12.11
CA ARG A 6 32.49 15.26 -11.96
C ARG A 6 31.38 16.16 -11.40
N TYR A 7 31.62 16.75 -10.24
CA TYR A 7 30.82 17.85 -9.71
C TYR A 7 31.16 19.15 -10.48
N ARG A 8 30.15 19.84 -11.01
CA ARG A 8 30.27 21.18 -11.63
C ARG A 8 29.84 22.22 -10.59
N PRO A 9 30.70 23.13 -10.14
CA PRO A 9 30.28 24.26 -9.32
C PRO A 9 29.58 25.30 -10.20
N SER A 10 28.39 25.75 -9.77
CA SER A 10 27.64 26.85 -10.40
C SER A 10 28.07 28.17 -9.76
N ALA A 11 28.61 29.07 -10.57
CA ALA A 11 28.98 30.43 -10.18
C ALA A 11 28.03 31.42 -10.87
N ALA A 12 27.36 32.27 -10.08
CA ALA A 12 26.97 33.64 -10.43
C ALA A 12 26.35 34.30 -9.19
N ALA A 13 27.14 35.12 -8.51
CA ALA A 13 26.66 36.02 -7.45
C ALA A 13 26.33 37.36 -8.11
N GLU A 14 25.05 37.63 -8.34
CA GLU A 14 24.59 38.97 -8.72
C GLU A 14 24.51 39.85 -7.46
N GLN A 15 25.25 40.95 -7.50
CA GLN A 15 25.26 41.99 -6.47
C GLN A 15 23.99 42.84 -6.62
N PHE A 16 23.08 42.69 -5.66
CA PHE A 16 21.86 43.47 -5.58
C PHE A 16 22.15 44.83 -4.92
N VAL A 17 21.90 45.93 -5.63
CA VAL A 17 22.00 47.31 -5.12
C VAL A 17 20.64 47.76 -4.58
N PRO A 18 20.47 47.98 -3.26
CA PRO A 18 19.21 48.47 -2.72
C PRO A 18 19.16 50.00 -2.80
N THR A 19 18.41 50.53 -3.76
CA THR A 19 17.98 51.94 -3.74
C THR A 19 16.78 52.08 -2.82
N GLY A 20 16.97 52.78 -1.71
CA GLY A 20 15.94 53.03 -0.71
C GLY A 20 14.82 53.96 -1.19
N ARG A 21 13.61 53.70 -0.69
CA ARG A 21 12.60 54.71 -0.37
C ARG A 21 11.91 54.27 0.93
N ALA A 22 12.13 55.04 1.98
CA ALA A 22 11.39 54.94 3.23
C ALA A 22 9.95 55.41 2.99
N GLN A 23 9.00 54.50 3.09
CA GLN A 23 7.58 54.78 2.90
C GLN A 23 6.78 54.10 4.03
N GLY A 24 6.51 54.88 5.09
CA GLY A 24 5.38 54.72 6.02
C GLY A 24 5.32 53.46 6.89
N ASP A 25 5.85 53.55 8.12
CA ASP A 25 5.85 52.50 9.15
C ASP A 25 4.48 52.20 9.82
N THR A 26 3.35 52.45 9.17
CA THR A 26 2.02 52.07 9.68
C THR A 26 1.43 50.81 9.05
N PHE A 27 2.11 50.20 8.07
CA PHE A 27 1.61 49.02 7.33
C PHE A 27 2.05 47.66 7.90
N LEU A 28 2.97 47.63 8.86
CA LEU A 28 3.55 46.38 9.41
C LEU A 28 2.59 45.66 10.37
N GLY A 29 1.80 46.40 11.16
CA GLY A 29 0.86 45.81 12.13
C GLY A 29 -0.28 45.02 11.47
N GLN A 30 -0.85 45.55 10.37
CA GLN A 30 -2.00 44.93 9.72
C GLN A 30 -1.64 43.63 8.99
N LYS A 31 -0.44 43.53 8.39
CA LYS A 31 0.02 42.31 7.71
C LYS A 31 0.31 41.17 8.70
N ALA A 32 0.87 41.48 9.87
CA ALA A 32 1.16 40.48 10.90
C ALA A 32 -0.13 39.83 11.45
N VAL A 33 -1.18 40.62 11.68
CA VAL A 33 -2.47 40.11 12.17
C VAL A 33 -3.12 39.16 11.16
N VAL A 34 -3.10 39.48 9.87
CA VAL A 34 -3.67 38.61 8.82
C VAL A 34 -2.93 37.27 8.74
N ILE A 35 -1.59 37.27 8.84
CA ILE A 35 -0.80 36.04 8.81
C ILE A 35 -1.11 35.16 10.02
N ILE A 36 -1.23 35.75 11.21
CA ILE A 36 -1.55 34.99 12.44
C ILE A 36 -2.95 34.36 12.35
N VAL A 37 -3.96 35.13 11.90
CA VAL A 37 -5.33 34.63 11.75
C VAL A 37 -5.39 33.53 10.70
N ALA A 38 -4.75 33.71 9.54
CA ALA A 38 -4.70 32.69 8.49
C ALA A 38 -4.01 31.41 8.98
N GLY A 39 -2.89 31.54 9.70
CA GLY A 39 -2.19 30.41 10.31
C GLY A 39 -3.07 29.63 11.31
N PHE A 40 -3.82 30.36 12.15
CA PHE A 40 -4.73 29.73 13.12
C PHE A 40 -5.90 29.02 12.43
N VAL A 41 -6.49 29.62 11.40
CA VAL A 41 -7.57 28.99 10.61
C VAL A 41 -7.09 27.71 9.93
N LEU A 42 -5.89 27.71 9.34
CA LEU A 42 -5.31 26.52 8.72
C LEU A 42 -5.02 25.42 9.75
N MET A 43 -4.50 25.78 10.93
CA MET A 43 -4.26 24.85 12.02
C MET A 43 -5.57 24.21 12.51
N LEU A 44 -6.63 25.01 12.71
CA LEU A 44 -7.94 24.50 13.11
C LEU A 44 -8.54 23.58 12.03
N ALA A 45 -8.44 23.95 10.76
CA ALA A 45 -8.92 23.12 9.65
C ALA A 45 -8.20 21.76 9.61
N ALA A 46 -6.88 21.73 9.84
CA ALA A 46 -6.10 20.49 9.90
C ALA A 46 -6.52 19.61 11.10
N ILE A 47 -6.77 20.21 12.27
CA ILE A 47 -7.23 19.48 13.47
C ILE A 47 -8.63 18.89 13.24
N VAL A 48 -9.57 19.70 12.73
CA VAL A 48 -10.95 19.25 12.47
C VAL A 48 -10.97 18.17 11.39
N GLY A 49 -10.22 18.36 10.30
CA GLY A 49 -10.11 17.37 9.23
C GLY A 49 -9.49 16.04 9.71
N GLY A 50 -8.43 16.10 10.51
CA GLY A 50 -7.79 14.93 11.10
C GLY A 50 -8.72 14.18 12.07
N ALA A 51 -9.41 14.89 12.96
CA ALA A 51 -10.37 14.30 13.88
C ALA A 51 -11.54 13.63 13.15
N TYR A 52 -12.08 14.28 12.12
CA TYR A 52 -13.14 13.72 11.28
C TYR A 52 -12.70 12.42 10.60
N PHE A 53 -11.48 12.39 10.03
CA PHE A 53 -10.92 11.18 9.40
C PHE A 53 -10.82 10.01 10.38
N ILE A 54 -10.33 10.25 11.61
CA ILE A 54 -10.21 9.21 12.64
C ILE A 54 -11.58 8.64 13.03
N ILE A 55 -12.59 9.51 13.19
CA ILE A 55 -13.95 9.09 13.56
C ILE A 55 -14.57 8.24 12.44
N GLN A 56 -14.43 8.66 11.18
CA GLN A 56 -14.95 7.91 10.04
C GLN A 56 -14.28 6.54 9.92
N ASN A 57 -12.97 6.48 10.10
CA ASN A 57 -12.25 5.20 10.06
C ASN A 57 -12.71 4.25 11.18
N LYS A 58 -12.92 4.75 12.41
CA LYS A 58 -13.45 3.91 13.51
C LYS A 58 -14.86 3.40 13.21
N LYS A 59 -15.73 4.27 12.67
CA LYS A 59 -17.09 3.88 12.30
C LYS A 59 -17.05 2.81 11.21
N PHE A 60 -16.25 3.00 10.17
CA PHE A 60 -16.06 2.02 9.10
C PHE A 60 -15.57 0.68 9.66
N GLN A 61 -14.51 0.70 10.47
CA GLN A 61 -13.96 -0.54 11.07
C GLN A 61 -15.00 -1.27 11.92
N SER A 62 -15.79 -0.56 12.72
CA SER A 62 -16.83 -1.16 13.56
C SER A 62 -18.01 -1.71 12.76
N GLU A 63 -18.46 -0.99 11.74
CA GLU A 63 -19.64 -1.36 10.95
C GLU A 63 -19.35 -2.57 10.05
N PHE A 64 -18.16 -2.60 9.45
CA PHE A 64 -17.76 -3.63 8.51
C PHE A 64 -16.97 -4.78 9.17
N ALA A 65 -16.71 -4.73 10.48
CA ALA A 65 -15.99 -5.78 11.22
C ALA A 65 -16.48 -7.21 10.93
N PRO A 66 -17.80 -7.49 10.82
CA PRO A 66 -18.29 -8.84 10.49
C PRO A 66 -17.77 -9.39 9.15
N LEU A 67 -17.45 -8.52 8.18
CA LEU A 67 -16.98 -8.94 6.85
C LEU A 67 -15.59 -9.56 6.87
N ALA A 68 -14.75 -9.25 7.87
CA ALA A 68 -13.45 -9.91 8.01
C ALA A 68 -13.60 -11.43 8.20
N GLY A 69 -14.70 -11.86 8.83
CA GLY A 69 -15.04 -13.27 9.00
C GLY A 69 -15.35 -14.00 7.67
N VAL A 70 -15.73 -13.28 6.61
CA VAL A 70 -16.04 -13.88 5.30
C VAL A 70 -14.80 -14.57 4.72
N CYS A 71 -13.62 -14.00 4.95
CA CYS A 71 -12.36 -14.58 4.50
C CYS A 71 -11.98 -15.89 5.23
N GLN A 72 -12.67 -16.19 6.32
CA GLN A 72 -12.58 -17.46 7.08
C GLN A 72 -13.75 -18.42 6.76
N GLY A 73 -14.54 -18.14 5.72
CA GLY A 73 -15.67 -18.98 5.31
C GLY A 73 -16.98 -18.68 6.03
N LYS A 74 -17.06 -17.57 6.80
CA LYS A 74 -18.35 -17.08 7.33
C LYS A 74 -19.13 -16.34 6.24
N TRP A 75 -20.37 -16.02 6.54
CA TRP A 75 -21.21 -15.16 5.70
C TRP A 75 -21.93 -14.13 6.56
N VAL A 76 -22.37 -13.04 5.93
CA VAL A 76 -23.06 -11.93 6.60
C VAL A 76 -24.45 -11.77 5.99
N GLY A 77 -25.46 -12.33 6.64
CA GLY A 77 -26.83 -12.36 6.09
C GLY A 77 -27.47 -10.97 5.84
N GLN A 78 -26.97 -9.93 6.52
CA GLN A 78 -27.38 -8.53 6.31
C GLN A 78 -26.85 -7.93 5.00
N ALA A 79 -25.81 -8.52 4.40
CA ALA A 79 -25.23 -8.05 3.15
C ALA A 79 -26.19 -8.27 1.96
N SER A 80 -25.97 -7.51 0.89
CA SER A 80 -26.72 -7.67 -0.36
C SER A 80 -26.27 -8.91 -1.12
N ALA A 81 -27.21 -9.53 -1.84
CA ALA A 81 -26.88 -10.63 -2.74
C ALA A 81 -26.06 -10.08 -3.91
N TYR A 82 -25.05 -10.83 -4.33
CA TYR A 82 -24.29 -10.50 -5.53
C TYR A 82 -25.06 -10.98 -6.77
N SER A 83 -25.13 -10.13 -7.79
CA SER A 83 -25.64 -10.50 -9.11
C SER A 83 -24.52 -10.37 -10.14
N SER A 84 -24.56 -11.18 -11.20
CA SER A 84 -23.63 -11.06 -12.34
C SER A 84 -24.10 -10.02 -13.36
N ALA A 85 -25.05 -9.16 -12.99
CA ALA A 85 -25.58 -8.14 -13.89
C ALA A 85 -24.54 -7.04 -14.12
N PRO A 86 -24.48 -6.41 -15.30
CA PRO A 86 -23.62 -5.25 -15.54
C PRO A 86 -23.83 -4.16 -14.49
N GLY A 87 -22.74 -3.54 -14.04
CA GLY A 87 -22.76 -2.51 -13.02
C GLY A 87 -21.54 -2.51 -12.11
N LEU A 88 -21.55 -1.54 -11.19
CA LEU A 88 -20.58 -1.43 -10.11
C LEU A 88 -21.11 -2.16 -8.87
N HIS A 89 -20.37 -3.16 -8.41
CA HIS A 89 -20.71 -3.96 -7.24
C HIS A 89 -19.97 -3.46 -6.00
N PRO A 90 -20.66 -3.10 -4.91
CA PRO A 90 -20.01 -2.67 -3.68
C PRO A 90 -19.18 -3.78 -3.05
N VAL A 91 -17.91 -3.49 -2.79
CA VAL A 91 -16.91 -4.45 -2.33
C VAL A 91 -16.08 -3.88 -1.17
N VAL A 92 -15.70 -4.75 -0.24
CA VAL A 92 -14.78 -4.43 0.86
C VAL A 92 -13.52 -5.25 0.73
N GLY A 93 -12.36 -4.61 0.91
CA GLY A 93 -11.06 -5.27 0.98
C GLY A 93 -10.76 -5.75 2.39
N VAL A 94 -10.23 -6.96 2.52
CA VAL A 94 -9.78 -7.54 3.78
C VAL A 94 -8.43 -8.20 3.54
N ARG A 95 -7.43 -7.89 4.36
CA ARG A 95 -6.08 -8.45 4.27
C ARG A 95 -5.77 -9.29 5.50
N ASP A 96 -5.14 -10.44 5.30
CA ASP A 96 -4.63 -11.27 6.38
C ASP A 96 -3.27 -10.75 6.86
N GLY A 97 -3.26 -10.17 8.07
CA GLY A 97 -2.10 -9.57 8.72
C GLY A 97 -1.55 -10.39 9.88
N ALA A 98 -0.73 -9.77 10.73
CA ALA A 98 -0.18 -10.40 11.92
C ALA A 98 -1.28 -10.77 12.94
N GLU A 99 -2.28 -9.91 13.10
CA GLU A 99 -3.40 -10.06 14.03
C GLU A 99 -4.61 -10.78 13.40
N GLY A 100 -4.45 -11.30 12.18
CA GLY A 100 -5.51 -11.95 11.40
C GLY A 100 -6.11 -11.03 10.34
N TRP A 101 -7.34 -11.34 9.92
CA TRP A 101 -8.04 -10.64 8.84
C TRP A 101 -8.50 -9.24 9.30
N GLN A 102 -8.02 -8.20 8.62
CA GLN A 102 -8.32 -6.80 8.90
C GLN A 102 -8.88 -6.11 7.66
N LEU A 103 -9.80 -5.16 7.85
CA LEU A 103 -10.34 -4.36 6.75
C LEU A 103 -9.24 -3.47 6.16
N ASP A 104 -9.10 -3.50 4.84
CA ASP A 104 -8.13 -2.74 4.08
C ASP A 104 -8.85 -2.01 2.93
N SER A 105 -9.30 -0.80 3.21
CA SER A 105 -10.03 0.04 2.25
C SER A 105 -9.14 0.52 1.09
N TYR A 106 -7.82 0.51 1.24
CA TYR A 106 -6.89 0.93 0.16
C TYR A 106 -6.79 -0.09 -0.98
N LEU A 107 -7.26 -1.33 -0.74
CA LEU A 107 -7.40 -2.34 -1.79
C LEU A 107 -8.54 -2.05 -2.76
N ILE A 108 -9.50 -1.21 -2.38
CA ILE A 108 -10.71 -0.97 -3.18
C ILE A 108 -10.76 0.48 -3.63
N PRO A 109 -11.07 0.79 -4.90
CA PRO A 109 -11.29 2.17 -5.31
C PRO A 109 -12.49 2.75 -4.57
N GLY A 110 -12.41 4.02 -4.14
CA GLY A 110 -13.44 4.65 -3.33
C GLY A 110 -14.85 4.61 -3.92
N SER A 111 -14.99 4.58 -5.25
CA SER A 111 -16.29 4.43 -5.92
C SER A 111 -16.97 3.08 -5.66
N ALA A 112 -16.20 2.03 -5.43
CA ALA A 112 -16.70 0.68 -5.18
C ALA A 112 -16.88 0.36 -3.68
N LEU A 113 -16.52 1.29 -2.78
CA LEU A 113 -16.72 1.10 -1.35
C LEU A 113 -18.22 1.23 -1.00
N PRO A 114 -18.80 0.27 -0.27
CA PRO A 114 -20.19 0.38 0.18
C PRO A 114 -20.35 1.50 1.21
N GLN A 115 -21.53 2.12 1.25
CA GLN A 115 -21.87 3.11 2.28
C GLN A 115 -22.39 2.45 3.57
N SER A 116 -22.82 1.20 3.48
CA SER A 116 -23.29 0.42 4.62
C SER A 116 -23.04 -1.08 4.47
N LEU A 117 -23.13 -1.82 5.58
CA LEU A 117 -23.04 -3.28 5.56
C LEU A 117 -24.11 -3.91 4.63
N ALA A 118 -25.31 -3.32 4.58
CA ALA A 118 -26.42 -3.83 3.77
C ALA A 118 -26.19 -3.67 2.26
N GLU A 119 -25.41 -2.68 1.83
CA GLU A 119 -25.05 -2.48 0.42
C GLU A 119 -23.92 -3.40 -0.04
N THR A 120 -23.12 -3.93 0.88
CA THR A 120 -21.96 -4.76 0.54
C THR A 120 -22.43 -6.01 -0.18
N GLN A 121 -21.83 -6.31 -1.33
CA GLN A 121 -22.10 -7.54 -2.09
C GLN A 121 -20.91 -8.49 -2.07
N LEU A 122 -19.70 -7.95 -2.12
CA LEU A 122 -18.47 -8.72 -2.29
C LEU A 122 -17.44 -8.41 -1.19
N VAL A 123 -16.60 -9.40 -0.90
CA VAL A 123 -15.42 -9.27 -0.03
C VAL A 123 -14.19 -9.74 -0.79
N LEU A 124 -13.22 -8.85 -0.98
CA LEU A 124 -11.91 -9.18 -1.52
C LEU A 124 -10.99 -9.59 -0.36
N CYS A 125 -10.77 -10.90 -0.24
CA CYS A 125 -9.91 -11.51 0.76
C CYS A 125 -8.50 -11.69 0.20
N LEU A 126 -7.54 -10.93 0.73
CA LEU A 126 -6.14 -11.01 0.37
C LEU A 126 -5.34 -11.75 1.44
N GLY A 127 -4.88 -12.97 1.13
CA GLY A 127 -4.12 -13.80 2.07
C GLY A 127 -2.73 -13.28 2.39
N LYS A 128 -2.03 -13.95 3.32
CA LYS A 128 -0.65 -13.62 3.68
C LYS A 128 0.29 -13.84 2.50
N SER A 129 1.33 -13.01 2.43
CA SER A 129 2.47 -13.27 1.53
C SER A 129 3.21 -14.52 2.00
N GLN A 130 3.45 -15.44 1.08
CA GLN A 130 4.22 -16.66 1.30
C GLN A 130 5.54 -16.57 0.52
N ALA A 131 6.67 -16.78 1.20
CA ALA A 131 7.96 -16.90 0.54
C ALA A 131 8.10 -18.31 -0.05
N ILE A 132 8.18 -18.40 -1.38
CA ILE A 132 8.36 -19.65 -2.10
C ILE A 132 9.82 -19.78 -2.50
N TYR A 133 10.46 -20.85 -2.05
CA TYR A 133 11.85 -21.15 -2.38
C TYR A 133 12.02 -21.40 -3.87
N ILE A 134 13.04 -20.76 -4.45
CA ILE A 134 13.40 -20.87 -5.87
C ILE A 134 14.59 -21.81 -6.01
N GLN A 135 15.69 -21.44 -5.36
CA GLN A 135 16.98 -22.10 -5.53
C GLN A 135 17.96 -21.68 -4.45
N ARG A 136 19.02 -22.48 -4.32
CA ARG A 136 20.16 -22.26 -3.45
C ARG A 136 21.39 -21.96 -4.30
N CYS A 137 22.06 -20.85 -4.01
CA CYS A 137 23.29 -20.43 -4.66
C CYS A 137 24.48 -20.75 -3.73
N PRO A 138 25.24 -21.83 -3.97
CA PRO A 138 26.45 -22.10 -3.22
C PRO A 138 27.60 -21.20 -3.69
N TYR A 139 28.40 -20.72 -2.74
CA TYR A 139 29.61 -19.93 -2.98
C TYR A 139 30.75 -20.51 -2.14
N GLY A 140 31.94 -20.55 -2.74
CA GLY A 140 33.12 -21.13 -2.13
C GLY A 140 34.30 -21.12 -3.10
N GLU A 141 35.47 -21.43 -2.57
CA GLU A 141 36.66 -21.68 -3.39
C GLU A 141 36.82 -23.20 -3.56
N ASP A 142 37.13 -23.63 -4.78
CA ASP A 142 37.28 -25.03 -5.19
C ASP A 142 36.05 -25.90 -4.87
N THR A 143 36.25 -27.08 -4.27
CA THR A 143 35.19 -28.04 -3.93
C THR A 143 34.51 -27.74 -2.59
N THR A 144 34.86 -26.65 -1.91
CA THR A 144 34.38 -26.35 -0.56
C THR A 144 33.38 -25.20 -0.58
N VAL A 145 32.09 -25.51 -0.35
CA VAL A 145 31.05 -24.49 -0.18
C VAL A 145 31.19 -23.84 1.19
N THR A 146 31.48 -22.54 1.22
CA THR A 146 31.66 -21.78 2.47
C THR A 146 30.46 -20.90 2.79
N ASN A 147 29.75 -20.42 1.78
CA ASN A 147 28.60 -19.54 1.92
C ASN A 147 27.47 -19.94 0.98
N VAL A 148 26.24 -19.59 1.37
CA VAL A 148 25.04 -19.98 0.64
C VAL A 148 24.04 -18.82 0.58
N ILE A 149 23.43 -18.60 -0.57
CA ILE A 149 22.26 -17.72 -0.70
C ILE A 149 21.02 -18.53 -1.07
N ASP A 150 20.02 -18.54 -0.20
CA ASP A 150 18.70 -19.11 -0.48
C ASP A 150 17.80 -18.02 -1.09
N ARG A 151 17.25 -18.28 -2.28
CA ARG A 151 16.45 -17.32 -3.04
C ARG A 151 14.97 -17.67 -2.97
N TYR A 152 14.12 -16.67 -2.76
CA TYR A 152 12.68 -16.82 -2.65
C TYR A 152 11.94 -15.80 -3.54
N TYR A 153 10.78 -16.14 -4.08
CA TYR A 153 9.79 -15.15 -4.55
C TYR A 153 8.60 -15.09 -3.59
N LEU A 154 7.86 -13.99 -3.60
CA LEU A 154 6.64 -13.86 -2.80
C LEU A 154 5.42 -14.31 -3.60
N GLN A 155 4.55 -15.08 -2.98
CA GLN A 155 3.27 -15.52 -3.55
C GLN A 155 2.13 -15.05 -2.65
N ARG A 156 1.02 -14.62 -3.24
CA ARG A 156 -0.17 -14.24 -2.48
C ARG A 156 -1.42 -14.71 -3.20
N GLU A 157 -2.39 -15.20 -2.43
CA GLU A 157 -3.71 -15.56 -2.96
C GLU A 157 -4.71 -14.44 -2.68
N ALA A 158 -5.48 -14.05 -3.69
CA ALA A 158 -6.66 -13.24 -3.52
C ALA A 158 -7.91 -14.05 -3.86
N ARG A 159 -8.94 -13.96 -3.01
CA ARG A 159 -10.24 -14.57 -3.20
C ARG A 159 -11.30 -13.49 -3.19
N LEU A 160 -12.21 -13.53 -4.15
CA LEU A 160 -13.39 -12.68 -4.17
C LEU A 160 -14.59 -13.53 -3.75
N ILE A 161 -15.25 -13.14 -2.67
CA ILE A 161 -16.30 -13.93 -2.01
C ILE A 161 -17.58 -13.10 -1.94
N GLU A 162 -18.72 -13.72 -2.21
CA GLU A 162 -20.03 -13.12 -1.97
C GLU A 162 -20.27 -12.96 -0.47
N ALA A 163 -20.48 -11.73 -0.01
CA ALA A 163 -20.59 -11.41 1.41
C ALA A 163 -21.79 -12.11 2.07
N LYS A 164 -22.93 -12.16 1.36
CA LYS A 164 -24.19 -12.69 1.90
C LYS A 164 -24.20 -14.20 2.09
N THR A 165 -23.61 -14.93 1.14
CA THR A 165 -23.69 -16.39 1.07
C THR A 165 -22.37 -17.09 1.41
N GLY A 166 -21.25 -16.35 1.43
CA GLY A 166 -19.91 -16.93 1.56
C GLY A 166 -19.42 -17.66 0.29
N ARG A 167 -20.15 -17.56 -0.83
CA ARG A 167 -19.82 -18.24 -2.08
C ARG A 167 -18.57 -17.64 -2.72
N LEU A 168 -17.62 -18.50 -3.09
CA LEU A 168 -16.44 -18.09 -3.87
C LEU A 168 -16.86 -17.65 -5.28
N ILE A 169 -16.50 -16.43 -5.66
CA ILE A 169 -16.75 -15.85 -6.99
C ILE A 169 -15.53 -16.06 -7.90
N ALA A 170 -14.34 -15.73 -7.40
CA ALA A 170 -13.10 -15.82 -8.13
C ALA A 170 -11.91 -16.03 -7.19
N VAL A 171 -10.85 -16.64 -7.69
CA VAL A 171 -9.58 -16.81 -6.97
C VAL A 171 -8.42 -16.58 -7.94
N GLN A 172 -7.39 -15.89 -7.47
CA GLN A 172 -6.16 -15.66 -8.21
C GLN A 172 -4.96 -15.78 -7.29
N THR A 173 -3.95 -16.49 -7.76
CA THR A 173 -2.63 -16.50 -7.13
C THR A 173 -1.70 -15.55 -7.89
N PHE A 174 -1.14 -14.58 -7.18
CA PHE A 174 -0.16 -13.64 -7.68
C PHE A 174 1.23 -14.09 -7.27
N LYS A 175 2.19 -13.89 -8.18
CA LYS A 175 3.61 -14.18 -7.94
C LYS A 175 4.40 -12.88 -8.12
N GLY A 176 5.15 -12.51 -7.09
CA GLY A 176 6.11 -11.42 -7.16
C GLY A 176 7.26 -11.79 -8.09
N SER A 177 7.99 -10.77 -8.51
CA SER A 177 9.21 -10.96 -9.29
C SER A 177 10.25 -11.76 -8.49
N SER A 178 10.97 -12.63 -9.18
CA SER A 178 12.13 -13.31 -8.59
C SER A 178 13.24 -12.29 -8.28
N PRO A 179 14.07 -12.50 -7.24
CA PRO A 179 15.27 -11.70 -7.01
C PRO A 179 16.25 -11.88 -8.18
N ASP A 180 17.35 -11.13 -8.21
CA ASP A 180 18.40 -11.31 -9.22
C ASP A 180 18.99 -12.73 -9.20
N TYR A 181 19.51 -13.21 -10.34
CA TYR A 181 20.08 -14.55 -10.50
C TYR A 181 21.33 -14.76 -9.62
N CYS A 182 21.75 -16.02 -9.39
CA CYS A 182 23.02 -16.26 -8.68
C CYS A 182 24.16 -15.64 -9.48
N ASN A 183 24.81 -14.61 -8.92
CA ASN A 183 26.03 -14.09 -9.52
C ASN A 183 27.15 -15.11 -9.39
N LYS A 184 28.20 -14.99 -10.21
CA LYS A 184 29.39 -15.85 -10.09
C LYS A 184 30.20 -15.57 -8.81
N ARG A 185 30.02 -14.38 -8.24
CA ARG A 185 30.71 -13.89 -7.04
C ARG A 185 29.75 -13.04 -6.24
N GLU A 186 29.79 -13.20 -4.93
CA GLU A 186 29.02 -12.40 -3.97
C GLU A 186 29.93 -12.03 -2.81
N TRP A 187 29.61 -10.91 -2.15
CA TRP A 187 30.34 -10.46 -0.97
C TRP A 187 29.58 -10.88 0.29
N PHE A 188 30.23 -11.67 1.13
CA PHE A 188 29.68 -12.12 2.41
C PHE A 188 30.35 -11.37 3.56
N GLY A 189 29.57 -11.02 4.59
CA GLY A 189 30.11 -10.59 5.86
C GLY A 189 30.93 -11.71 6.50
N LYS A 190 31.85 -11.34 7.42
CA LYS A 190 32.77 -12.29 8.07
C LYS A 190 32.05 -13.46 8.77
N ASP A 191 30.79 -13.25 9.17
CA ASP A 191 29.99 -14.20 9.94
C ASP A 191 28.76 -14.75 9.17
N ASP A 192 28.56 -14.33 7.91
CA ASP A 192 27.35 -14.66 7.13
C ASP A 192 27.53 -15.92 6.29
N LYS A 193 27.22 -17.09 6.86
CA LYS A 193 27.30 -18.37 6.13
C LYS A 193 26.08 -18.64 5.24
N THR A 194 24.91 -18.11 5.63
CA THR A 194 23.66 -18.29 4.88
C THR A 194 22.90 -16.98 4.85
N VAL A 195 22.61 -16.49 3.65
CA VAL A 195 21.79 -15.29 3.42
C VAL A 195 20.51 -15.71 2.70
N SER A 196 19.37 -15.15 3.10
CA SER A 196 18.11 -15.32 2.37
C SER A 196 17.80 -14.05 1.60
N VAL A 197 17.57 -14.18 0.29
CA VAL A 197 17.18 -13.06 -0.58
C VAL A 197 15.79 -13.34 -1.13
N THR A 198 14.87 -12.42 -0.84
CA THR A 198 13.49 -12.49 -1.29
C THR A 198 13.27 -11.42 -2.37
N GLY A 199 12.64 -11.81 -3.47
CA GLY A 199 12.25 -10.89 -4.52
C GLY A 199 11.22 -9.85 -4.07
N PRO A 200 10.98 -8.80 -4.86
CA PRO A 200 9.97 -7.77 -4.57
C PRO A 200 8.56 -8.36 -4.33
N ASP A 201 7.77 -7.67 -3.51
CA ASP A 201 6.37 -8.04 -3.26
C ASP A 201 5.48 -7.80 -4.47
N ILE A 202 4.28 -8.40 -4.45
CA ILE A 202 3.26 -8.22 -5.48
C ILE A 202 2.66 -6.82 -5.31
N PRO A 203 2.67 -5.96 -6.35
CA PRO A 203 2.12 -4.63 -6.23
C PRO A 203 0.59 -4.68 -6.09
N ASP A 204 0.04 -3.99 -5.10
CA ASP A 204 -1.41 -3.93 -4.87
C ASP A 204 -2.19 -3.43 -6.11
N SER A 205 -1.56 -2.68 -7.03
CA SER A 205 -2.18 -2.28 -8.30
C SER A 205 -2.55 -3.46 -9.20
N GLU A 206 -1.78 -4.55 -9.19
CA GLU A 206 -2.08 -5.75 -9.97
C GLU A 206 -3.29 -6.48 -9.39
N ILE A 207 -3.34 -6.62 -8.07
CA ILE A 207 -4.48 -7.19 -7.33
C ILE A 207 -5.74 -6.35 -7.58
N ARG A 208 -5.64 -5.01 -7.53
CA ARG A 208 -6.75 -4.10 -7.84
C ARG A 208 -7.22 -4.22 -9.28
N SER A 209 -6.29 -4.34 -10.23
CA SER A 209 -6.64 -4.50 -11.64
C SER A 209 -7.41 -5.79 -11.87
N TRP A 210 -6.98 -6.90 -11.26
CA TRP A 210 -7.69 -8.16 -11.32
C TRP A 210 -9.07 -8.07 -10.65
N ALA A 211 -9.14 -7.56 -9.43
CA ALA A 211 -10.40 -7.47 -8.68
C ALA A 211 -11.44 -6.59 -9.39
N SER A 212 -11.00 -5.47 -10.00
CA SER A 212 -11.91 -4.55 -10.68
C SER A 212 -12.59 -5.15 -11.90
N ALA A 213 -11.97 -6.12 -12.58
CA ALA A 213 -12.62 -6.87 -13.65
C ALA A 213 -13.85 -7.68 -13.19
N HIS A 214 -14.00 -7.93 -11.88
CA HIS A 214 -15.10 -8.70 -11.32
C HIS A 214 -16.19 -7.86 -10.64
N PHE A 215 -15.86 -6.66 -10.14
CA PHE A 215 -16.84 -5.75 -9.52
C PHE A 215 -17.24 -4.56 -10.41
N LEU A 216 -16.61 -4.39 -11.58
CA LEU A 216 -17.04 -3.50 -12.66
C LEU A 216 -17.42 -4.34 -13.88
N ILE A 217 -18.61 -4.93 -13.84
CA ILE A 217 -19.13 -5.71 -14.97
C ILE A 217 -19.64 -4.73 -16.03
N LYS A 218 -19.04 -4.77 -17.21
CA LYS A 218 -19.43 -3.92 -18.35
C LYS A 218 -20.63 -4.48 -19.09
#